data_AF-A0ABD6F040-F1
#
_entry.id   AF-A0ABD6F040-F1
#
_cell.length_a   1.000
_cell.length_b   1.000
_cell.length_c   1.000
_cell.angle_alpha   90.00
_cell.angle_beta   90.00
_cell.angle_gamma   90.00
#
_symmetry.space_group_name_H-M   'P 1'
#
loop_
_entity.id
_entity.type
_entity.pdbx_description
1 polymer ?
#
loop_
_entity_poly.entity_id
_entity_poly.type
_entity_poly.pdbx_seq_one_letter_code
_entity_poly.pdbx_strand_id
1 'polypeptide(L)'
;MEGEVRAAAAAKIQQFCAGLPASGREEAILTHILPVMKELVTDPNQHVKTALASVVMGLAPILGNKLTMDHLLPIYLHLLRDETADVRLNIISSLDKVNDVIGASQLSQSLLPAIVDLAEDGKWRVRLAIVDFMPLLAVQLGKDFFDEKLLPLCMAWLTDHVYAIREAATGILKQLTEKFGADWALKQVLPKVISLANDSNYLHRMACLFCFNTLCEALGADNTLREIMPVILKLSEDQVPNVRFNVAKTLLRVGRVIDQASVNSQVKPILSKMCSDREFDVRYFADETRIALGLAA
;
A
#
# COMPACT_ATOMS: atom_id res chain seq x y z
N MET A 1 8.33 35.15 -18.47
CA MET A 1 7.05 34.44 -18.71
C MET A 1 6.41 34.17 -17.37
N GLU A 2 5.12 34.44 -17.19
CA GLU A 2 4.40 34.20 -15.92
C GLU A 2 4.29 32.70 -15.61
N GLY A 3 4.29 32.33 -14.33
CA GLY A 3 4.28 30.93 -13.89
C GLY A 3 3.06 30.14 -14.38
N GLU A 4 1.90 30.78 -14.45
CA GLU A 4 0.66 30.16 -14.96
C GLU A 4 0.78 29.78 -16.44
N VAL A 5 1.37 30.65 -17.26
CA VAL A 5 1.62 30.40 -18.68
C VAL A 5 2.59 29.23 -18.85
N ARG A 6 3.64 29.17 -18.03
CA ARG A 6 4.60 28.05 -18.04
C ARG A 6 3.93 26.74 -17.64
N ALA A 7 3.07 26.75 -16.62
CA ALA A 7 2.35 25.55 -16.17
C ALA A 7 1.37 25.05 -17.24
N ALA A 8 0.62 25.97 -17.87
CA ALA A 8 -0.27 25.64 -18.99
C ALA A 8 0.50 25.05 -20.18
N ALA A 9 1.67 25.60 -20.51
CA ALA A 9 2.54 25.06 -21.55
C ALA A 9 3.09 23.67 -21.19
N ALA A 10 3.59 23.50 -19.96
CA ALA A 10 4.12 22.23 -19.46
C ALA A 10 3.08 21.10 -19.56
N ALA A 11 1.83 21.37 -19.15
CA ALA A 11 0.72 20.40 -19.23
C ALA A 11 0.36 19.98 -20.67
N LYS A 12 0.85 20.69 -21.70
CA LYS A 12 0.58 20.42 -23.11
C LYS A 12 1.74 19.76 -23.86
N ILE A 13 2.89 19.58 -23.22
CA ILE A 13 4.10 19.01 -23.85
C ILE A 13 3.81 17.66 -24.52
N GLN A 14 3.15 16.74 -23.82
CA GLN A 14 2.82 15.43 -24.38
C GLN A 14 1.93 15.54 -25.63
N GLN A 15 0.85 16.33 -25.55
CA GLN A 15 -0.09 16.51 -26.66
C GLN A 15 0.60 17.17 -27.86
N PHE A 16 1.45 18.17 -27.61
CA PHE A 16 2.23 18.84 -28.64
C PHE A 16 3.18 17.88 -29.34
N CYS A 17 3.97 17.11 -28.58
CA CYS A 17 4.92 16.13 -29.13
C CYS A 17 4.22 15.04 -29.95
N ALA A 18 3.05 14.58 -29.51
CA ALA A 18 2.24 13.61 -30.25
C ALA A 18 1.69 14.17 -31.57
N GLY A 19 1.42 15.47 -31.63
CA GLY A 19 0.90 16.17 -32.80
C GLY A 19 1.94 16.53 -33.87
N LEU A 20 3.24 16.42 -33.56
CA LEU A 20 4.31 16.70 -34.52
C LEU A 20 4.28 15.69 -35.71
N PRO A 21 4.67 16.10 -36.93
CA PRO A 21 4.79 15.19 -38.07
C PRO A 21 5.66 13.99 -37.73
N ALA A 22 5.28 12.78 -38.16
CA ALA A 22 6.03 11.57 -37.83
C ALA A 22 7.49 11.62 -38.34
N SER A 23 7.70 12.23 -39.51
CA SER A 23 9.04 12.53 -40.03
C SER A 23 9.72 13.61 -39.18
N GLY A 24 10.83 13.27 -38.53
CA GLY A 24 11.62 14.21 -37.71
C GLY A 24 11.04 14.49 -36.32
N ARG A 25 9.96 13.80 -35.91
CA ARG A 25 9.35 13.97 -34.57
C ARG A 25 10.36 13.79 -33.45
N GLU A 26 11.08 12.67 -33.48
CA GLU A 26 12.06 12.30 -32.45
C GLU A 26 13.15 13.37 -32.33
N GLU A 27 13.78 13.73 -33.45
CA GLU A 27 14.83 14.74 -33.51
C GLU A 27 14.35 16.11 -32.99
N ALA A 28 13.13 16.53 -33.35
CA ALA A 28 12.54 17.77 -32.84
C ALA A 28 12.33 17.74 -31.32
N ILE A 29 11.87 16.60 -30.77
CA ILE A 29 11.70 16.43 -29.32
C ILE A 29 13.05 16.50 -28.61
N LEU A 30 14.06 15.76 -29.11
CA LEU A 30 15.40 15.72 -28.53
C LEU A 30 16.09 17.09 -28.56
N THR A 31 16.00 17.80 -29.69
CA THR A 31 16.73 19.05 -29.92
C THR A 31 16.06 20.25 -29.25
N HIS A 32 14.72 20.31 -29.25
CA HIS A 32 14.00 21.53 -28.85
C HIS A 32 13.19 21.37 -27.56
N ILE A 33 12.56 20.21 -27.34
CA ILE A 33 11.63 20.05 -26.21
C ILE A 33 12.34 19.56 -24.96
N LEU A 34 13.25 18.59 -25.10
CA LEU A 34 13.98 18.00 -23.98
C LEU A 34 14.83 18.99 -23.18
N PRO A 35 15.57 19.94 -23.81
CA PRO A 35 16.28 20.98 -23.07
C PRO A 35 15.34 21.83 -22.21
N VAL A 36 14.19 22.23 -22.77
CA VAL A 36 13.18 23.02 -22.04
C VAL A 36 12.59 22.21 -20.89
N MET A 37 12.28 20.93 -21.10
CA MET A 37 11.82 20.06 -20.02
C MET A 37 12.83 20.00 -18.87
N LYS A 38 14.13 19.87 -19.17
CA LYS A 38 15.19 19.85 -18.14
C LYS A 38 15.23 21.14 -17.32
N GLU A 39 14.98 22.29 -17.94
CA GLU A 39 14.87 23.56 -17.22
C GLU A 39 13.62 23.61 -16.33
N LEU A 40 12.47 23.17 -16.85
CA LEU A 40 11.19 23.16 -16.14
C LEU A 40 11.16 22.25 -14.90
N VAL A 41 12.02 21.23 -14.86
CA VAL A 41 12.19 20.35 -13.69
C VAL A 41 12.63 21.13 -12.47
N THR A 42 13.47 22.14 -12.65
CA THR A 42 14.00 23.00 -11.57
C THR A 42 13.24 24.32 -11.45
N ASP A 43 12.05 24.43 -12.04
CA ASP A 43 11.27 25.68 -12.03
C ASP A 43 10.90 26.06 -10.58
N PRO A 44 11.09 27.33 -10.18
CA PRO A 44 10.75 27.77 -8.82
C PRO A 44 9.24 27.71 -8.54
N ASN A 45 8.39 27.68 -9.56
CA ASN A 45 6.94 27.58 -9.40
C ASN A 45 6.51 26.10 -9.35
N GLN A 46 6.03 25.69 -8.19
CA GLN A 46 5.54 24.33 -7.96
C GLN A 46 4.49 23.86 -8.99
N HIS A 47 3.60 24.74 -9.46
CA HIS A 47 2.56 24.37 -10.43
C HIS A 47 3.13 24.00 -11.79
N VAL A 48 4.26 24.60 -12.17
CA VAL A 48 4.98 24.24 -13.41
C VAL A 48 5.55 22.83 -13.30
N LYS A 49 6.23 22.54 -12.18
CA LYS A 49 6.78 21.20 -11.92
C LYS A 49 5.68 20.15 -11.82
N THR A 50 4.57 20.46 -11.15
CA THR A 50 3.41 19.56 -11.02
C THR A 50 2.78 19.26 -12.39
N ALA A 51 2.68 20.26 -13.26
CA ALA A 51 2.17 20.12 -14.62
C ALA A 51 3.11 19.30 -15.51
N LEU A 52 4.43 19.46 -15.37
CA LEU A 52 5.40 18.62 -16.09
C LEU A 52 5.34 17.16 -15.62
N ALA A 53 5.27 16.95 -14.31
CA ALA A 53 5.21 15.63 -13.70
C ALA A 53 4.03 14.78 -14.17
N SER A 54 2.88 15.39 -14.44
CA SER A 54 1.69 14.65 -14.90
C SER A 54 1.79 14.15 -16.34
N VAL A 55 2.71 14.68 -17.15
CA VAL A 55 2.79 14.39 -18.59
C VAL A 55 4.12 13.79 -19.05
N VAL A 56 5.19 13.87 -18.24
CA VAL A 56 6.55 13.48 -18.64
C VAL A 56 6.63 12.05 -19.19
N MET A 57 6.00 11.09 -18.51
CA MET A 57 6.00 9.68 -18.94
C MET A 57 5.10 9.40 -20.14
N GLY A 58 4.25 10.36 -20.52
CA GLY A 58 3.46 10.29 -21.73
C GLY A 58 4.29 10.37 -23.01
N LEU A 59 5.56 10.80 -22.93
CA LEU A 59 6.49 10.82 -24.05
C LEU A 59 7.20 9.49 -24.28
N ALA A 60 7.17 8.56 -23.31
CA ALA A 60 7.90 7.30 -23.42
C ALA A 60 7.49 6.44 -24.63
N PRO A 61 6.18 6.30 -24.96
CA PRO A 61 5.77 5.58 -26.18
C PRO A 61 6.21 6.26 -27.48
N ILE A 62 6.52 7.57 -27.45
CA ILE A 62 6.93 8.35 -28.63
C ILE A 62 8.43 8.19 -28.88
N LEU A 63 9.23 8.21 -27.81
CA LEU A 63 10.70 8.14 -27.88
C LEU A 63 11.25 6.70 -27.86
N GLY A 64 10.42 5.73 -27.46
CA GLY A 64 10.85 4.34 -27.29
C GLY A 64 11.77 4.13 -26.08
N ASN A 65 12.13 2.87 -25.83
CA ASN A 65 12.74 2.48 -24.55
C ASN A 65 14.11 3.11 -24.32
N LYS A 66 14.99 3.09 -25.34
CA LYS A 66 16.36 3.59 -25.19
C LYS A 66 16.39 5.08 -24.81
N LEU A 67 15.72 5.93 -25.57
CA LEU A 67 15.69 7.37 -25.32
C LEU A 67 14.91 7.72 -24.05
N THR A 68 13.88 6.94 -23.70
CA THR A 68 13.20 7.09 -22.41
C THR A 68 14.16 6.87 -21.25
N MET A 69 14.98 5.81 -21.30
CA MET A 69 15.99 5.55 -20.26
C MET A 69 17.07 6.62 -20.23
N ASP A 70 17.58 7.04 -21.39
CA ASP A 70 18.70 7.99 -21.48
C ASP A 70 18.30 9.43 -21.09
N HIS A 71 17.04 9.81 -21.27
CA HIS A 71 16.62 11.21 -21.17
C HIS A 71 15.42 11.48 -20.27
N LEU A 72 14.38 10.65 -20.30
CA LEU A 72 13.18 10.87 -19.49
C LEU A 72 13.35 10.33 -18.07
N LEU A 73 14.02 9.18 -17.89
CA LEU A 73 14.22 8.58 -16.58
C LEU A 73 15.00 9.50 -15.62
N PRO A 74 16.09 10.20 -16.02
CA PRO A 74 16.74 11.18 -15.15
C PRO A 74 15.82 12.32 -14.70
N ILE A 75 14.98 12.83 -15.61
CA ILE A 75 13.97 13.85 -15.30
C ILE A 75 12.95 13.29 -14.31
N TYR A 76 12.47 12.08 -14.56
CA TYR A 76 11.50 11.39 -13.72
C TYR A 76 12.01 11.19 -12.29
N LEU A 77 13.23 10.69 -12.14
CA LEU A 77 13.87 10.47 -10.83
C LEU A 77 14.11 11.78 -10.07
N HIS A 78 14.40 12.88 -10.78
CA HIS A 78 14.51 14.19 -10.15
C HIS A 78 13.17 14.65 -9.58
N LEU A 79 12.10 14.60 -10.38
CA LEU A 79 10.75 14.99 -9.96
C LEU A 79 10.19 14.06 -8.86
N LEU A 80 10.61 12.79 -8.83
CA LEU A 80 10.25 11.83 -7.79
C LEU A 80 10.76 12.25 -6.40
N ARG A 81 11.85 13.01 -6.35
CA ARG A 81 12.48 13.53 -5.12
C ARG A 81 12.19 15.02 -4.88
N ASP A 82 11.23 15.58 -5.60
CA ASP A 82 10.88 17.01 -5.48
C ASP A 82 10.32 17.34 -4.08
N GLU A 83 10.56 18.53 -3.57
CA GLU A 83 10.06 18.96 -2.25
C GLU A 83 8.52 19.09 -2.22
N THR A 84 7.89 19.38 -3.36
CA THR A 84 6.43 19.52 -3.47
C THR A 84 5.76 18.14 -3.58
N ALA A 85 4.86 17.85 -2.64
CA ALA A 85 4.16 16.56 -2.57
C ALA A 85 3.33 16.25 -3.81
N ASP A 86 2.66 17.25 -4.39
CA ASP A 86 1.83 17.07 -5.59
C ASP A 86 2.68 16.69 -6.82
N VAL A 87 3.93 17.16 -6.90
CA VAL A 87 4.87 16.74 -7.94
C VAL A 87 5.17 15.25 -7.78
N ARG A 88 5.56 14.83 -6.56
CA ARG A 88 5.86 13.42 -6.25
C ARG A 88 4.66 12.51 -6.51
N LEU A 89 3.45 12.92 -6.11
CA LEU A 89 2.21 12.18 -6.35
C LEU A 89 1.92 11.98 -7.83
N ASN A 90 2.07 13.02 -8.65
CA ASN A 90 1.86 12.91 -10.10
C ASN A 90 2.86 11.95 -10.73
N ILE A 91 4.12 12.00 -10.31
CA ILE A 91 5.13 11.03 -10.76
C ILE A 91 4.71 9.61 -10.35
N ILE A 92 4.41 9.36 -9.07
CA ILE A 92 4.00 8.03 -8.55
C ILE A 92 2.81 7.47 -9.34
N SER A 93 1.83 8.31 -9.69
CA SER A 93 0.64 7.89 -10.46
C SER A 93 0.94 7.37 -11.87
N SER A 94 2.16 7.54 -12.35
CA SER A 94 2.64 7.09 -13.67
C SER A 94 3.77 6.06 -13.60
N LEU A 95 4.05 5.51 -12.41
CA LEU A 95 5.09 4.49 -12.22
C LEU A 95 4.83 3.20 -13.01
N ASP A 96 3.55 2.86 -13.20
CA ASP A 96 3.11 1.73 -14.04
C ASP A 96 3.64 1.87 -15.48
N LYS A 97 3.54 3.06 -16.07
CA LYS A 97 4.02 3.36 -17.43
C LYS A 97 5.53 3.26 -17.54
N VAL A 98 6.26 3.68 -16.51
CA VAL A 98 7.73 3.55 -16.48
C VAL A 98 8.13 2.09 -16.45
N ASN A 99 7.42 1.30 -15.63
CA ASN A 99 7.73 -0.11 -15.42
C ASN A 99 7.67 -0.92 -16.72
N ASP A 100 6.73 -0.61 -17.62
CA ASP A 100 6.63 -1.24 -18.94
C ASP A 100 7.83 -0.95 -19.86
N VAL A 101 8.58 0.12 -19.59
CA VAL A 101 9.65 0.63 -20.46
C VAL A 101 11.05 0.23 -20.00
N ILE A 102 11.31 0.23 -18.69
CA ILE A 102 12.66 0.08 -18.13
C ILE A 102 13.02 -1.36 -17.72
N GLY A 103 12.03 -2.24 -17.58
CA GLY A 103 12.20 -3.61 -17.10
C GLY A 103 12.62 -3.73 -15.62
N ALA A 104 12.53 -4.95 -15.07
CA ALA A 104 12.70 -5.20 -13.63
C ALA A 104 14.11 -4.91 -13.08
N SER A 105 15.16 -5.09 -13.89
CA SER A 105 16.54 -4.86 -13.45
C SER A 105 16.85 -3.38 -13.23
N GLN A 106 16.36 -2.50 -14.11
CA GLN A 106 16.59 -1.06 -13.99
C GLN A 106 15.68 -0.44 -12.92
N LEU A 107 14.46 -0.99 -12.76
CA LEU A 107 13.54 -0.65 -11.67
C LEU A 107 14.22 -0.79 -10.30
N SER A 108 14.87 -1.95 -10.04
CA SER A 108 15.51 -2.21 -8.76
C SER A 108 16.73 -1.31 -8.49
N GLN A 109 17.51 -0.97 -9.52
CA GLN A 109 18.73 -0.16 -9.34
C GLN A 109 18.45 1.33 -9.22
N SER A 110 17.50 1.87 -9.99
CA SER A 110 17.29 3.31 -10.10
C SER A 110 16.07 3.83 -9.33
N LEU A 111 14.96 3.09 -9.32
CA LEU A 111 13.71 3.56 -8.71
C LEU A 111 13.55 3.11 -7.26
N LEU A 112 14.04 1.92 -6.91
CA LEU A 112 13.85 1.39 -5.56
C LEU A 112 14.36 2.33 -4.45
N PRO A 113 15.56 2.94 -4.53
CA PRO A 113 16.01 3.86 -3.49
C PRO A 113 15.02 5.01 -3.28
N ALA A 114 14.50 5.58 -4.37
CA ALA A 114 13.51 6.64 -4.29
C ALA A 114 12.16 6.15 -3.76
N ILE A 115 11.72 4.92 -4.08
CA ILE A 115 10.50 4.33 -3.53
C ILE A 115 10.62 4.13 -2.03
N VAL A 116 11.78 3.70 -1.53
CA VAL A 116 12.04 3.55 -0.09
C VAL A 116 11.98 4.91 0.59
N ASP A 117 12.59 5.96 0.01
CA ASP A 117 12.50 7.33 0.54
C ASP A 117 11.03 7.81 0.61
N LEU A 118 10.22 7.50 -0.41
CA LEU A 118 8.80 7.89 -0.47
C LEU A 118 7.90 7.07 0.46
N ALA A 119 8.29 5.84 0.78
CA ALA A 119 7.56 5.00 1.74
C ALA A 119 7.54 5.62 3.14
N GLU A 120 8.52 6.47 3.45
CA GLU A 120 8.68 7.18 4.72
C GLU A 120 8.39 8.70 4.59
N ASP A 121 7.78 9.13 3.49
CA ASP A 121 7.51 10.54 3.21
C ASP A 121 6.70 11.23 4.34
N GLY A 122 7.06 12.48 4.66
CA GLY A 122 6.35 13.26 5.69
C GLY A 122 4.87 13.49 5.37
N LYS A 123 4.45 13.41 4.10
CA LYS A 123 3.06 13.55 3.66
C LYS A 123 2.42 12.19 3.49
N TRP A 124 1.43 11.89 4.33
CA TRP A 124 0.75 10.59 4.32
C TRP A 124 0.13 10.22 2.97
N ARG A 125 -0.34 11.19 2.17
CA ARG A 125 -0.87 10.89 0.83
C ARG A 125 0.19 10.31 -0.11
N VAL A 126 1.45 10.76 0.01
CA VAL A 126 2.58 10.21 -0.75
C VAL A 126 2.85 8.78 -0.28
N ARG A 127 2.92 8.56 1.04
CA ARG A 127 3.07 7.20 1.59
C ARG A 127 1.95 6.26 1.12
N LEU A 128 0.69 6.73 1.15
CA LEU A 128 -0.46 5.96 0.69
C LEU A 128 -0.31 5.52 -0.77
N ALA A 129 0.13 6.44 -1.64
CA ALA A 129 0.36 6.10 -3.04
C ALA A 129 1.43 5.02 -3.23
N ILE A 130 2.46 4.99 -2.37
CA ILE A 130 3.47 3.91 -2.36
C ILE A 130 2.92 2.60 -1.79
N VAL A 131 2.06 2.65 -0.76
CA VAL A 131 1.37 1.47 -0.22
C VAL A 131 0.57 0.80 -1.33
N ASP A 132 -0.25 1.56 -2.07
CA ASP A 132 -1.10 1.03 -3.14
C ASP A 132 -0.29 0.49 -4.33
N PHE A 133 0.94 0.98 -4.52
CA PHE A 133 1.85 0.51 -5.56
C PHE A 133 2.60 -0.79 -5.19
N MET A 134 2.62 -1.14 -3.91
CA MET A 134 3.41 -2.26 -3.37
C MET A 134 3.08 -3.64 -3.98
N PRO A 135 1.80 -3.99 -4.24
CA PRO A 135 1.48 -5.25 -4.91
C PRO A 135 2.09 -5.37 -6.32
N LEU A 136 2.20 -4.26 -7.07
CA LEU A 136 2.84 -4.27 -8.39
C LEU A 136 4.34 -4.55 -8.27
N LEU A 137 5.02 -3.88 -7.34
CA LEU A 137 6.44 -4.09 -7.06
C LEU A 137 6.75 -5.54 -6.66
N ALA A 138 5.88 -6.14 -5.85
CA ALA A 138 5.99 -7.53 -5.44
C ALA A 138 5.98 -8.50 -6.64
N VAL A 139 5.21 -8.20 -7.69
CA VAL A 139 5.20 -9.00 -8.93
C VAL A 139 6.50 -8.86 -9.69
N GLN A 140 6.96 -7.62 -9.84
CA GLN A 140 8.02 -7.27 -10.78
C GLN A 140 9.41 -7.63 -10.26
N LEU A 141 9.64 -7.41 -8.96
CA LEU A 141 10.92 -7.67 -8.32
C LEU A 141 11.07 -9.13 -7.87
N GLY A 142 9.96 -9.86 -7.82
CA GLY A 142 9.92 -11.22 -7.34
C GLY A 142 9.90 -11.31 -5.81
N LYS A 143 9.55 -12.51 -5.34
CA LYS A 143 9.25 -12.80 -3.93
C LYS A 143 10.45 -12.59 -3.01
N ASP A 144 11.62 -13.14 -3.36
CA ASP A 144 12.80 -13.09 -2.49
C ASP A 144 13.28 -11.65 -2.27
N PHE A 145 13.29 -10.86 -3.34
CA PHE A 145 13.64 -9.44 -3.27
C PHE A 145 12.63 -8.64 -2.43
N PHE A 146 11.34 -8.91 -2.65
CA PHE A 146 10.26 -8.28 -1.89
C PHE A 146 10.40 -8.56 -0.40
N ASP A 147 10.62 -9.81 -0.02
CA ASP A 147 10.74 -10.25 1.37
C ASP A 147 11.91 -9.56 2.08
N GLU A 148 13.04 -9.38 1.39
CA GLU A 148 14.22 -8.74 1.96
C GLU A 148 14.10 -7.21 2.06
N LYS A 149 13.61 -6.55 1.01
CA LYS A 149 13.70 -5.08 0.88
C LYS A 149 12.40 -4.33 1.13
N LEU A 150 11.24 -4.92 0.83
CA LEU A 150 9.95 -4.21 0.77
C LEU A 150 8.96 -4.65 1.85
N LEU A 151 8.99 -5.93 2.25
CA LEU A 151 8.18 -6.43 3.34
C LEU A 151 8.39 -5.68 4.66
N PRO A 152 9.61 -5.25 5.05
CA PRO A 152 9.80 -4.42 6.25
C PRO A 152 8.99 -3.12 6.22
N LEU A 153 8.89 -2.46 5.07
CA LEU A 153 8.08 -1.24 4.90
C LEU A 153 6.59 -1.53 5.09
N CYS A 154 6.10 -2.64 4.52
CA CYS A 154 4.71 -3.08 4.70
C CYS A 154 4.36 -3.26 6.19
N MET A 155 5.29 -3.82 6.96
CA MET A 155 5.10 -4.03 8.40
C MET A 155 5.15 -2.72 9.19
N ALA A 156 6.02 -1.79 8.81
CA ALA A 156 6.09 -0.46 9.43
C ALA A 156 4.77 0.31 9.26
N TRP A 157 4.13 0.22 8.09
CA TRP A 157 2.86 0.90 7.81
C TRP A 157 1.68 0.38 8.64
N LEU A 158 1.72 -0.85 9.16
CA LEU A 158 0.71 -1.34 10.12
C LEU A 158 0.70 -0.54 11.41
N THR A 159 1.81 0.16 11.71
CA THR A 159 1.98 1.02 12.88
C THR A 159 2.08 2.50 12.53
N ASP A 160 1.71 2.89 11.30
CA ASP A 160 1.70 4.29 10.89
C ASP A 160 0.75 5.12 11.77
N HIS A 161 1.08 6.39 12.02
CA HIS A 161 0.25 7.29 12.83
C HIS A 161 -1.10 7.59 12.16
N VAL A 162 -1.18 7.55 10.83
CA VAL A 162 -2.40 7.78 10.04
C VAL A 162 -3.18 6.48 9.86
N TYR A 163 -4.44 6.49 10.29
CA TYR A 163 -5.33 5.32 10.17
C TYR A 163 -5.48 4.82 8.72
N ALA A 164 -5.65 5.73 7.74
CA ALA A 164 -5.80 5.36 6.34
C ALA A 164 -4.59 4.57 5.80
N ILE A 165 -3.38 4.85 6.29
CA ILE A 165 -2.17 4.07 5.94
C ILE A 165 -2.24 2.68 6.55
N ARG A 166 -2.62 2.57 7.84
CA ARG A 166 -2.77 1.27 8.50
C ARG A 166 -3.83 0.41 7.82
N GLU A 167 -4.95 1.01 7.44
CA GLU A 167 -6.03 0.32 6.70
C GLU A 167 -5.53 -0.17 5.33
N ALA A 168 -4.91 0.70 4.54
CA ALA A 168 -4.32 0.31 3.25
C ALA A 168 -3.25 -0.79 3.42
N ALA A 169 -2.41 -0.71 4.46
CA ALA A 169 -1.41 -1.72 4.79
C ALA A 169 -2.05 -3.09 5.08
N THR A 170 -3.16 -3.15 5.82
CA THR A 170 -3.89 -4.42 6.03
C THR A 170 -4.48 -4.98 4.73
N GLY A 171 -4.94 -4.09 3.83
CA GLY A 171 -5.47 -4.44 2.52
C GLY A 171 -4.40 -5.01 1.58
N ILE A 172 -3.20 -4.43 1.53
CA ILE A 172 -2.13 -4.95 0.67
C ILE A 172 -1.60 -6.29 1.16
N LEU A 173 -1.58 -6.56 2.47
CA LEU A 173 -1.17 -7.87 2.99
C LEU A 173 -2.12 -8.99 2.53
N LYS A 174 -3.40 -8.68 2.36
CA LYS A 174 -4.36 -9.61 1.74
C LYS A 174 -3.95 -9.91 0.30
N GLN A 175 -3.74 -8.89 -0.53
CA GLN A 175 -3.36 -9.05 -1.93
C GLN A 175 -2.02 -9.81 -2.10
N LEU A 176 -1.04 -9.49 -1.25
CA LEU A 176 0.26 -10.16 -1.25
C LEU A 176 0.13 -11.64 -0.83
N THR A 177 -0.73 -11.93 0.14
CA THR A 177 -1.01 -13.31 0.57
C THR A 177 -1.73 -14.11 -0.51
N GLU A 178 -2.71 -13.52 -1.19
CA GLU A 178 -3.38 -14.13 -2.35
C GLU A 178 -2.39 -14.43 -3.49
N LYS A 179 -1.35 -13.60 -3.64
CA LYS A 179 -0.33 -13.76 -4.67
C LYS A 179 0.78 -14.75 -4.31
N PHE A 180 1.33 -14.67 -3.10
CA PHE A 180 2.48 -15.48 -2.67
C PHE A 180 2.09 -16.76 -1.92
N GLY A 181 0.81 -16.91 -1.60
CA GLY A 181 0.22 -18.09 -0.98
C GLY A 181 0.22 -18.08 0.55
N ALA A 182 -0.60 -18.95 1.13
CA ALA A 182 -0.78 -19.10 2.57
C ALA A 182 0.53 -19.42 3.30
N ASP A 183 1.34 -20.34 2.77
CA ASP A 183 2.62 -20.75 3.37
C ASP A 183 3.60 -19.58 3.52
N TRP A 184 3.59 -18.65 2.55
CA TRP A 184 4.39 -17.44 2.65
C TRP A 184 3.87 -16.54 3.77
N ALA A 185 2.57 -16.30 3.83
CA ALA A 185 1.98 -15.47 4.89
C ALA A 185 2.24 -16.06 6.27
N LEU A 186 2.13 -17.39 6.44
CA LEU A 186 2.45 -18.08 7.69
C LEU A 186 3.90 -17.85 8.14
N LYS A 187 4.85 -17.87 7.20
CA LYS A 187 6.28 -17.79 7.52
C LYS A 187 6.78 -16.35 7.68
N GLN A 188 6.34 -15.45 6.80
CA GLN A 188 6.93 -14.11 6.66
C GLN A 188 6.09 -13.00 7.30
N VAL A 189 4.76 -13.14 7.28
CA VAL A 189 3.81 -12.08 7.69
C VAL A 189 3.28 -12.33 9.10
N LEU A 190 2.73 -13.52 9.34
CA LEU A 190 1.98 -13.83 10.54
C LEU A 190 2.78 -13.64 11.85
N PRO A 191 4.06 -14.04 11.97
CA PRO A 191 4.83 -13.83 13.20
C PRO A 191 4.96 -12.35 13.55
N LYS A 192 5.11 -11.49 12.54
CA LYS A 192 5.21 -10.03 12.71
C LYS A 192 3.88 -9.43 13.11
N VAL A 193 2.78 -9.86 12.47
CA VAL A 193 1.41 -9.45 12.84
C VAL A 193 1.08 -9.85 14.28
N ILE A 194 1.40 -11.07 14.70
CA ILE A 194 1.16 -11.56 16.07
C ILE A 194 1.92 -10.71 17.10
N SER A 195 3.14 -10.26 16.76
CA SER A 195 3.94 -9.42 17.66
C SER A 195 3.22 -8.13 18.04
N LEU A 196 2.41 -7.56 17.14
CA LEU A 196 1.63 -6.34 17.37
C LEU A 196 0.60 -6.49 18.50
N ALA A 197 0.14 -7.71 18.79
CA ALA A 197 -0.78 -7.97 19.91
C ALA A 197 -0.15 -7.70 21.29
N ASN A 198 1.18 -7.59 21.37
CA ASN A 198 1.92 -7.32 22.59
C ASN A 198 2.34 -5.86 22.74
N ASP A 199 2.02 -5.01 21.77
CA ASP A 199 2.44 -3.61 21.78
C ASP A 199 1.72 -2.82 22.87
N SER A 200 2.40 -1.86 23.49
CA SER A 200 1.83 -0.99 24.52
C SER A 200 0.74 -0.08 23.93
N ASN A 201 0.86 0.30 22.66
CA ASN A 201 -0.12 1.10 21.93
C ASN A 201 -1.29 0.23 21.46
N TYR A 202 -2.49 0.56 21.95
CA TYR A 202 -3.71 -0.17 21.57
C TYR A 202 -4.04 -0.07 20.08
N LEU A 203 -3.59 1.00 19.38
CA LEU A 203 -3.78 1.13 17.93
C LEU A 203 -3.04 0.03 17.17
N HIS A 204 -1.87 -0.38 17.64
CA HIS A 204 -1.07 -1.44 17.02
C HIS A 204 -1.69 -2.81 17.33
N ARG A 205 -2.18 -3.01 18.56
CA ARG A 205 -2.95 -4.21 18.91
C ARG A 205 -4.24 -4.35 18.08
N MET A 206 -4.92 -3.25 17.76
CA MET A 206 -6.04 -3.27 16.82
C MET A 206 -5.60 -3.58 15.38
N ALA A 207 -4.43 -3.10 14.94
CA ALA A 207 -3.89 -3.44 13.62
C ALA A 207 -3.65 -4.96 13.47
N CYS A 208 -3.25 -5.65 14.56
CA CYS A 208 -3.19 -7.11 14.61
C CYS A 208 -4.55 -7.75 14.24
N LEU A 209 -5.62 -7.31 14.91
CA LEU A 209 -6.98 -7.81 14.65
C LEU A 209 -7.45 -7.52 13.23
N PHE A 210 -7.15 -6.32 12.70
CA PHE A 210 -7.48 -5.97 11.32
C PHE A 210 -6.72 -6.82 10.29
N CYS A 211 -5.48 -7.20 10.56
CA CYS A 211 -4.76 -8.17 9.73
C CYS A 211 -5.42 -9.56 9.81
N PHE A 212 -5.86 -10.02 10.99
CA PHE A 212 -6.54 -11.31 11.11
C PHE A 212 -7.85 -11.37 10.33
N ASN A 213 -8.58 -10.26 10.23
CA ASN A 213 -9.81 -10.16 9.41
C ASN A 213 -9.59 -10.50 7.93
N THR A 214 -8.37 -10.34 7.42
CA THR A 214 -8.03 -10.63 6.04
C THR A 214 -7.24 -11.92 5.90
N LEU A 215 -6.28 -12.17 6.80
CA LEU A 215 -5.39 -13.33 6.70
C LEU A 215 -6.10 -14.66 7.00
N CYS A 216 -7.08 -14.71 7.90
CA CYS A 216 -7.72 -15.98 8.27
C CYS A 216 -8.31 -16.75 7.08
N GLU A 217 -8.95 -16.05 6.14
CA GLU A 217 -9.52 -16.63 4.92
C GLU A 217 -8.43 -17.32 4.07
N ALA A 218 -7.27 -16.68 3.94
CA ALA A 218 -6.17 -17.22 3.13
C ALA A 218 -5.36 -18.32 3.85
N LEU A 219 -5.28 -18.28 5.17
CA LEU A 219 -4.54 -19.27 5.97
C LEU A 219 -5.29 -20.60 6.14
N GLY A 220 -6.61 -20.58 5.96
CA GLY A 220 -7.49 -21.72 6.17
C GLY A 220 -7.79 -22.01 7.64
N ALA A 221 -8.72 -22.94 7.87
CA ALA A 221 -9.26 -23.26 9.20
C ALA A 221 -8.19 -23.71 10.20
N ASP A 222 -7.38 -24.70 9.84
CA ASP A 222 -6.39 -25.30 10.75
C ASP A 222 -5.37 -24.29 11.27
N ASN A 223 -4.79 -23.49 10.38
CA ASN A 223 -3.83 -22.47 10.78
C ASN A 223 -4.49 -21.31 11.53
N THR A 224 -5.74 -20.96 11.18
CA THR A 224 -6.50 -19.95 11.93
C THR A 224 -6.74 -20.41 13.37
N LEU A 225 -7.11 -21.67 13.59
CA LEU A 225 -7.28 -22.25 14.92
C LEU A 225 -5.96 -22.34 15.69
N ARG A 226 -4.87 -22.75 15.03
CA ARG A 226 -3.58 -22.96 15.69
C ARG A 226 -2.86 -21.65 16.04
N GLU A 227 -2.85 -20.69 15.12
CA GLU A 227 -1.99 -19.51 15.21
C GLU A 227 -2.76 -18.24 15.61
N ILE A 228 -3.98 -18.04 15.10
CA ILE A 228 -4.76 -16.80 15.29
C ILE A 228 -5.61 -16.85 16.57
N MET A 229 -6.33 -17.95 16.79
CA MET A 229 -7.26 -18.06 17.93
C MET A 229 -6.62 -17.83 19.31
N PRO A 230 -5.40 -18.33 19.62
CA PRO A 230 -4.76 -18.04 20.91
C PRO A 230 -4.52 -16.55 21.14
N VAL A 231 -4.20 -15.81 20.07
CA VAL A 231 -3.98 -14.35 20.13
C VAL A 231 -5.30 -13.62 20.31
N ILE A 232 -6.37 -14.05 19.63
CA ILE A 232 -7.72 -13.49 19.82
C ILE A 232 -8.20 -13.69 21.26
N LEU A 233 -8.02 -14.89 21.83
CA LEU A 233 -8.37 -15.17 23.23
C LEU A 233 -7.60 -14.28 24.20
N LYS A 234 -6.33 -14.01 23.93
CA LYS A 234 -5.55 -13.06 24.73
C LYS A 234 -6.12 -11.64 24.64
N LEU A 235 -6.42 -11.17 23.43
CA LEU A 235 -6.91 -9.81 23.19
C LEU A 235 -8.36 -9.61 23.64
N SER A 236 -9.15 -10.67 23.84
CA SER A 236 -10.50 -10.56 24.41
C SER A 236 -10.49 -10.04 25.84
N GLU A 237 -9.36 -10.17 26.54
CA GLU A 237 -9.15 -9.69 27.92
C GLU A 237 -8.40 -8.34 27.98
N ASP A 238 -8.23 -7.65 26.84
CA ASP A 238 -7.50 -6.40 26.79
C ASP A 238 -8.12 -5.32 27.69
N GLN A 239 -7.28 -4.51 28.33
CA GLN A 239 -7.77 -3.44 29.20
C GLN A 239 -8.56 -2.37 28.43
N VAL A 240 -8.24 -2.17 27.15
CA VAL A 240 -8.85 -1.17 26.28
C VAL A 240 -10.12 -1.71 25.62
N PRO A 241 -11.30 -1.10 25.87
CA PRO A 241 -12.58 -1.50 25.27
C PRO A 241 -12.54 -1.62 23.74
N ASN A 242 -11.82 -0.71 23.09
CA ASN A 242 -11.70 -0.67 21.63
C ASN A 242 -11.02 -1.92 21.06
N VAL A 243 -10.06 -2.51 21.78
CA VAL A 243 -9.45 -3.78 21.37
C VAL A 243 -10.47 -4.89 21.56
N ARG A 244 -11.14 -4.94 22.72
CA ARG A 244 -12.13 -5.99 23.03
C ARG A 244 -13.29 -6.00 22.03
N PHE A 245 -13.93 -4.88 21.71
CA PHE A 245 -15.05 -4.94 20.74
C PHE A 245 -14.58 -5.28 19.32
N ASN A 246 -13.33 -4.95 18.95
CA ASN A 246 -12.75 -5.39 17.67
C ASN A 246 -12.42 -6.89 17.68
N VAL A 247 -12.16 -7.50 18.83
CA VAL A 247 -12.08 -8.97 18.96
C VAL A 247 -13.42 -9.59 18.58
N ALA A 248 -14.55 -9.07 19.06
CA ALA A 248 -15.88 -9.58 18.68
C ALA A 248 -16.07 -9.54 17.16
N LYS A 249 -15.78 -8.39 16.52
CA LYS A 249 -15.84 -8.26 15.05
C LYS A 249 -14.92 -9.24 14.33
N THR A 250 -13.73 -9.50 14.88
CA THR A 250 -12.76 -10.43 14.30
C THR A 250 -13.23 -11.88 14.41
N LEU A 251 -13.88 -12.25 15.52
CA LEU A 251 -14.47 -13.57 15.71
C LEU A 251 -15.57 -13.87 14.67
N LEU A 252 -16.27 -12.86 14.15
CA LEU A 252 -17.20 -13.06 13.03
C LEU A 252 -16.48 -13.55 11.77
N ARG A 253 -15.33 -12.95 11.44
CA ARG A 253 -14.53 -13.35 10.27
C ARG A 253 -13.95 -14.75 10.46
N VAL A 254 -13.32 -15.00 11.60
CA VAL A 254 -12.75 -16.31 11.93
C VAL A 254 -13.82 -17.40 11.96
N GLY A 255 -14.98 -17.12 12.55
CA GLY A 255 -16.10 -18.06 12.65
C GLY A 255 -16.66 -18.49 11.29
N ARG A 256 -16.46 -17.69 10.23
CA ARG A 256 -16.83 -18.06 8.85
C ARG A 256 -15.80 -18.93 8.14
N VAL A 257 -14.58 -19.03 8.68
CA VAL A 257 -13.47 -19.80 8.10
C VAL A 257 -13.37 -21.19 8.73
N ILE A 258 -13.68 -21.32 10.02
CA ILE A 258 -13.56 -22.57 10.78
C ILE A 258 -14.87 -23.37 10.78
N ASP A 259 -14.79 -24.66 11.11
CA ASP A 259 -15.97 -25.52 11.19
C ASP A 259 -16.87 -25.19 12.40
N GLN A 260 -18.15 -25.57 12.33
CA GLN A 260 -19.14 -25.26 13.36
C GLN A 260 -18.80 -25.87 14.74
N ALA A 261 -18.10 -27.01 14.81
CA ALA A 261 -17.71 -27.60 16.08
C ALA A 261 -16.62 -26.75 16.75
N SER A 262 -15.68 -26.23 15.96
CA SER A 262 -14.67 -25.25 16.41
C SER A 262 -15.29 -23.92 16.81
N VAL A 263 -16.29 -23.41 16.07
CA VAL A 263 -17.06 -22.22 16.47
C VAL A 263 -17.71 -22.45 17.85
N ASN A 264 -18.37 -23.58 18.06
CA ASN A 264 -19.04 -23.89 19.32
C ASN A 264 -18.08 -24.09 20.50
N SER A 265 -16.91 -24.70 20.26
CA SER A 265 -15.96 -25.01 21.33
C SER A 265 -15.00 -23.88 21.67
N GLN A 266 -14.61 -23.04 20.69
CA GLN A 266 -13.60 -21.99 20.89
C GLN A 266 -14.16 -20.56 20.81
N VAL A 267 -15.06 -20.28 19.87
CA VAL A 267 -15.58 -18.90 19.64
C VAL A 267 -16.73 -18.57 20.58
N LYS A 268 -17.70 -19.48 20.73
CA LYS A 268 -18.90 -19.29 21.57
C LYS A 268 -18.57 -18.93 23.03
N PRO A 269 -17.61 -19.58 23.72
CA PRO A 269 -17.29 -19.21 25.10
C PRO A 269 -16.76 -17.77 25.22
N ILE A 270 -15.93 -17.33 24.27
CA ILE A 270 -15.36 -15.98 24.24
C ILE A 270 -16.49 -14.95 24.07
N LEU A 271 -17.34 -15.12 23.06
CA LEU A 271 -18.47 -14.22 22.81
C LEU A 271 -19.45 -14.17 23.99
N SER A 272 -19.74 -15.33 24.60
CA SER A 272 -20.64 -15.40 25.76
C SER A 272 -20.11 -14.60 26.95
N LYS A 273 -18.80 -14.68 27.20
CA LYS A 273 -18.14 -13.86 28.23
C LYS A 273 -18.21 -12.37 27.88
N MET A 274 -17.92 -12.00 26.63
CA MET A 274 -17.95 -10.61 26.16
C MET A 274 -19.35 -9.99 26.15
N CYS A 275 -20.41 -10.78 26.01
CA CYS A 275 -21.80 -10.31 26.18
C CYS A 275 -22.08 -9.81 27.62
N SER A 276 -21.23 -10.20 28.59
CA SER A 276 -21.29 -9.74 29.98
C SER A 276 -20.22 -8.68 30.30
N ASP A 277 -19.54 -8.11 29.30
CA ASP A 277 -18.52 -7.07 29.49
C ASP A 277 -19.12 -5.81 30.12
N ARG A 278 -18.32 -5.02 30.84
CA ARG A 278 -18.74 -3.75 31.44
C ARG A 278 -19.09 -2.69 30.40
N GLU A 279 -18.47 -2.74 29.23
CA GLU A 279 -18.63 -1.75 28.17
C GLU A 279 -19.77 -2.10 27.22
N PHE A 280 -20.62 -1.11 26.90
CA PHE A 280 -21.77 -1.31 26.02
C PHE A 280 -21.37 -1.79 24.63
N ASP A 281 -20.40 -1.14 23.99
CA ASP A 281 -19.97 -1.49 22.64
C ASP A 281 -19.43 -2.93 22.55
N VAL A 282 -18.72 -3.37 23.59
CA VAL A 282 -18.20 -4.75 23.65
C VAL A 282 -19.37 -5.74 23.71
N ARG A 283 -20.37 -5.49 24.56
CA ARG A 283 -21.57 -6.33 24.63
C ARG A 283 -22.35 -6.34 23.31
N TYR A 284 -22.54 -5.16 22.71
CA TYR A 284 -23.29 -5.00 21.46
C TYR A 284 -22.64 -5.80 20.31
N PHE A 285 -21.35 -5.60 20.05
CA PHE A 285 -20.67 -6.29 18.95
C PHE A 285 -20.49 -7.78 19.22
N ALA A 286 -20.37 -8.19 20.49
CA ALA A 286 -20.34 -9.61 20.85
C ALA A 286 -21.67 -10.30 20.57
N ASP A 287 -22.80 -9.69 20.93
CA ASP A 287 -24.12 -10.26 20.67
C ASP A 287 -24.47 -10.26 19.17
N GLU A 288 -24.15 -9.18 18.45
CA GLU A 288 -24.30 -9.10 16.99
C GLU A 288 -23.51 -10.24 16.30
N THR A 289 -22.26 -10.46 16.71
CA THR A 289 -21.44 -11.54 16.16
C THR A 289 -22.01 -12.91 16.53
N ARG A 290 -22.47 -13.10 17.76
CA ARG A 290 -23.08 -14.35 18.24
C ARG A 290 -24.32 -14.71 17.43
N ILE A 291 -25.19 -13.74 17.15
CA ILE A 291 -26.37 -13.91 16.30
C ILE A 291 -25.94 -14.25 14.87
N ALA A 292 -24.99 -13.51 14.31
CA ALA A 292 -24.52 -13.71 12.93
C ALA A 292 -23.86 -15.08 12.69
N LEU A 293 -23.30 -15.70 13.73
CA LEU A 293 -22.73 -17.06 13.68
C LEU A 293 -23.74 -18.16 14.06
N GLY A 294 -25.02 -17.83 14.26
CA GLY A 294 -26.04 -18.81 14.63
C GLY A 294 -25.86 -19.39 16.04
N LEU A 295 -25.22 -18.64 16.95
CA LEU A 295 -24.95 -19.04 18.34
C LEU A 295 -25.96 -18.44 19.32
N ALA A 296 -27.14 -18.04 18.81
CA ALA A 296 -28.26 -17.62 19.62
C ALA A 296 -28.69 -18.74 20.59
N ALA A 297 -29.34 -18.34 21.70
CA ALA A 297 -29.68 -19.26 22.80
C ALA A 297 -30.54 -20.43 22.34
#